data_AF-A0A7W1C132-F1
#
_entry.id   AF-A0A7W1C132-F1
#
_cell.length_a   1.000
_cell.length_b   1.000
_cell.length_c   1.000
_cell.angle_alpha   90.00
_cell.angle_beta   90.00
_cell.angle_gamma   90.00
#
_symmetry.space_group_name_H-M   'P 1'
#
loop_
_entity.id
_entity.type
_entity.pdbx_description
1 polymer ?
#
loop_
_entity_poly.entity_id
_entity_poly.type
_entity_poly.pdbx_seq_one_letter_code
_entity_poly.pdbx_strand_id
1 'polypeptide(L)'
;MVTCARCGETREGFEKAPFPGPVGARAGEQICKECWAAWVKQQMMLINHYGLNLMDPQARGFLTKQMEAFLFASGRSEEIDTSKQGTITH
;
A
#
# COMPACT_ATOMS: atom_id res chain seq x y z
N MET A 1 -15.11 12.64 -6.62
CA MET A 1 -13.84 13.21 -6.11
C MET A 1 -13.65 12.70 -4.69
N VAL A 2 -12.41 12.52 -4.24
CA VAL A 2 -12.05 12.00 -2.90
C VAL A 2 -11.02 12.92 -2.25
N THR A 3 -11.17 13.19 -0.96
CA THR A 3 -10.11 13.83 -0.16
C THR A 3 -9.12 12.76 0.24
N CYS A 4 -7.92 12.81 -0.36
CA CYS A 4 -6.93 11.76 -0.21
C CYS A 4 -6.31 11.79 1.20
N ALA A 5 -6.44 10.72 1.97
CA ALA A 5 -5.84 10.59 3.30
C ALA A 5 -4.31 10.64 3.30
N ARG A 6 -3.68 10.34 2.16
CA ARG A 6 -2.21 10.36 1.98
C ARG A 6 -1.66 11.75 1.70
N CYS A 7 -2.16 12.41 0.66
CA CYS A 7 -1.64 13.72 0.23
C CYS A 7 -2.46 14.92 0.75
N GLY A 8 -3.59 14.69 1.40
CA GLY A 8 -4.47 15.75 1.93
C GLY A 8 -5.28 16.50 0.87
N GLU A 9 -5.00 16.28 -0.41
CA GLU A 9 -5.68 16.98 -1.51
C GLU A 9 -6.94 16.26 -2.00
N THR A 10 -7.88 17.03 -2.53
CA THR A 10 -9.07 16.48 -3.19
C THR A 10 -8.76 16.20 -4.66
N ARG A 11 -8.78 14.91 -5.04
CA ARG A 11 -8.47 14.45 -6.39
C ARG A 11 -9.49 13.42 -6.88
N GLU A 12 -9.26 12.86 -8.06
CA GLU A 12 -10.10 11.79 -8.58
C GLU A 12 -9.94 10.52 -7.74
N GLY A 13 -11.06 10.03 -7.22
CA GLY A 13 -11.15 8.79 -6.46
C GLY A 13 -11.51 7.61 -7.35
N PHE A 14 -11.67 6.45 -6.75
CA PHE A 14 -12.08 5.25 -7.47
C PHE A 14 -13.60 5.23 -7.66
N GLU A 15 -14.07 4.78 -8.84
CA GLU A 15 -15.51 4.50 -9.04
C GLU A 15 -15.91 3.18 -8.38
N LYS A 16 -14.96 2.23 -8.28
CA LYS A 16 -15.09 0.94 -7.60
C LYS A 16 -13.80 0.61 -6.89
N ALA A 17 -13.89 -0.06 -5.75
CA ALA A 17 -12.72 -0.46 -4.97
C ALA A 17 -11.68 -1.20 -5.85
N PRO A 18 -10.37 -0.88 -5.70
CA PRO A 18 -9.32 -1.43 -6.57
C PRO A 18 -9.11 -2.94 -6.40
N PHE A 19 -9.47 -3.50 -5.25
CA PHE A 19 -9.43 -4.93 -4.98
C PHE A 19 -10.46 -5.30 -3.90
N PRO A 20 -10.91 -6.57 -3.83
CA PRO A 20 -11.90 -6.99 -2.86
C PRO A 20 -11.34 -7.04 -1.43
N GLY A 21 -12.21 -6.78 -0.45
CA GLY A 21 -11.92 -6.88 0.97
C GLY A 21 -11.95 -5.53 1.71
N PRO A 22 -11.88 -5.54 3.04
CA PRO A 22 -12.06 -4.34 3.87
C PRO A 22 -11.02 -3.26 3.57
N VAL A 23 -9.77 -3.66 3.33
CA VAL A 23 -8.67 -2.73 3.03
C VAL A 23 -8.84 -2.10 1.64
N GLY A 24 -9.35 -2.86 0.67
CA GLY A 24 -9.62 -2.35 -0.68
C GLY A 24 -10.77 -1.37 -0.73
N ALA A 25 -11.84 -1.64 0.03
CA ALA A 25 -12.93 -0.67 0.23
C ALA A 25 -12.40 0.63 0.85
N ARG A 26 -11.63 0.53 1.94
CA ARG A 26 -11.02 1.69 2.60
C ARG A 26 -10.12 2.50 1.68
N ALA A 27 -9.28 1.84 0.88
CA ALA A 27 -8.41 2.51 -0.09
C ALA A 27 -9.22 3.20 -1.19
N GLY A 28 -10.26 2.55 -1.72
CA GLY A 28 -11.13 3.15 -2.73
C GLY A 28 -11.87 4.41 -2.25
N GLU A 29 -12.25 4.43 -0.97
CA GLU A 29 -13.01 5.53 -0.36
C GLU A 29 -12.15 6.71 0.09
N GLN A 30 -10.86 6.49 0.41
CA GLN A 30 -10.02 7.50 1.06
C GLN A 30 -8.74 7.85 0.29
N ILE A 31 -8.39 7.11 -0.77
CA ILE A 31 -7.14 7.31 -1.52
C ILE A 31 -7.45 7.69 -2.96
N CYS A 32 -6.77 8.73 -3.46
CA CYS A 32 -6.89 9.13 -4.85
C CYS A 32 -6.16 8.17 -5.80
N LYS A 33 -6.61 8.12 -7.06
CA LYS A 33 -6.02 7.24 -8.10
C LYS A 33 -4.50 7.40 -8.24
N GLU A 34 -3.98 8.61 -8.08
CA GLU A 34 -2.55 8.89 -8.21
C GLU A 34 -1.71 8.33 -7.06
N CYS A 35 -2.17 8.51 -5.81
CA CYS A 35 -1.49 7.93 -4.64
C CYS A 35 -1.51 6.40 -4.68
N TRP A 36 -2.60 5.82 -5.19
CA TRP A 36 -2.69 4.39 -5.43
C TRP A 36 -1.71 3.92 -6.52
N ALA A 37 -1.60 4.64 -7.63
CA ALA A 37 -0.62 4.31 -8.67
C ALA A 37 0.83 4.35 -8.15
N ALA A 38 1.14 5.28 -7.24
CA ALA A 38 2.42 5.31 -6.55
C ALA A 38 2.62 4.07 -5.67
N TRP A 39 1.58 3.63 -4.95
CA TRP A 39 1.63 2.40 -4.17
C TRP A 39 1.87 1.16 -5.04
N VAL A 40 1.20 1.03 -6.19
CA VAL A 40 1.40 -0.11 -7.10
C VAL A 40 2.86 -0.22 -7.57
N LYS A 41 3.51 0.91 -7.84
CA LYS A 41 4.96 0.94 -8.16
C LYS A 41 5.82 0.45 -6.99
N GLN A 42 5.53 0.92 -5.77
CA GLN A 42 6.21 0.49 -4.55
C GLN A 42 6.01 -1.02 -4.31
N GLN A 43 4.79 -1.51 -4.49
CA GLN A 43 4.44 -2.93 -4.34
C GLN A 43 5.27 -3.80 -5.29
N MET A 44 5.39 -3.43 -6.56
CA MET A 44 6.22 -4.18 -7.51
C MET A 44 7.69 -4.21 -7.11
N MET A 45 8.23 -3.08 -6.60
CA MET A 45 9.59 -3.04 -6.06
C MET A 45 9.74 -4.00 -4.88
N LEU A 46 8.82 -3.99 -3.92
CA LEU A 46 8.85 -4.88 -2.76
C LEU A 46 8.77 -6.36 -3.16
N ILE A 47 7.89 -6.70 -4.10
CA ILE A 47 7.76 -8.07 -4.62
C ILE A 47 9.07 -8.54 -5.23
N ASN A 48 9.68 -7.73 -6.09
CA ASN A 48 10.92 -8.09 -6.77
C ASN A 48 12.12 -8.11 -5.81
N HIS A 49 12.20 -7.17 -4.87
CA HIS A 49 13.32 -7.05 -3.93
C HIS A 49 13.35 -8.18 -2.90
N TYR A 50 12.18 -8.54 -2.34
CA TYR A 50 12.07 -9.59 -1.33
C TYR A 50 11.69 -10.97 -1.91
N GLY A 51 11.52 -11.08 -3.23
CA GLY A 51 11.11 -12.33 -3.89
C GLY A 51 9.75 -12.85 -3.40
N LEU A 52 8.79 -11.95 -3.15
CA LEU A 52 7.53 -12.30 -2.49
C LEU A 52 6.63 -13.16 -3.37
N ASN A 53 6.12 -14.25 -2.81
CA ASN A 53 5.09 -15.07 -3.43
C ASN A 53 3.69 -14.60 -3.00
N LEU A 54 2.89 -14.05 -3.92
CA LEU A 54 1.53 -13.58 -3.61
C LEU A 54 0.55 -14.68 -3.19
N MET A 55 0.91 -15.96 -3.41
CA MET A 55 0.15 -17.10 -2.90
C MET A 55 0.38 -17.33 -1.41
N ASP A 56 1.54 -16.93 -0.87
CA ASP A 56 1.87 -17.05 0.55
C ASP A 56 1.08 -16.02 1.38
N PRO A 57 0.27 -16.47 2.36
CA PRO A 57 -0.41 -15.58 3.30
C PRO A 57 0.51 -14.61 4.04
N GLN A 58 1.75 -15.01 4.37
CA GLN A 58 2.70 -14.13 5.05
C GLN A 58 3.15 -12.97 4.16
N ALA A 59 3.50 -13.26 2.90
CA ALA A 59 3.86 -12.26 1.92
C ALA A 59 2.70 -11.29 1.65
N ARG A 60 1.45 -11.79 1.56
CA ARG A 60 0.26 -10.93 1.47
C ARG A 60 0.11 -10.03 2.69
N GLY A 61 0.29 -10.59 3.89
CA GLY A 61 0.25 -9.83 5.14
C GLY A 61 1.31 -8.74 5.22
N PHE A 62 2.54 -9.03 4.77
CA PHE A 62 3.61 -8.04 4.66
C PHE A 62 3.23 -6.90 3.71
N LEU A 63 2.76 -7.22 2.49
CA LEU A 63 2.35 -6.21 1.52
C LEU A 63 1.17 -5.37 2.02
N THR A 64 0.19 -5.96 2.69
CA THR A 64 -0.93 -5.20 3.28
C THR A 64 -0.46 -4.22 4.35
N LYS A 65 0.46 -4.64 5.24
CA LYS A 65 1.04 -3.72 6.24
C LYS A 65 1.81 -2.57 5.60
N GLN A 66 2.63 -2.87 4.59
CA GLN A 66 3.38 -1.85 3.84
C GLN A 66 2.45 -0.89 3.10
N MET A 67 1.35 -1.39 2.54
CA MET A 67 0.33 -0.58 1.88
C MET A 67 -0.35 0.38 2.86
N GLU A 68 -0.77 -0.14 4.01
CA GLU A 68 -1.44 0.66 5.04
C GLU A 68 -0.50 1.76 5.56
N ALA A 69 0.77 1.43 5.79
CA ALA A 69 1.78 2.41 6.15
C ALA A 69 1.95 3.47 5.04
N PHE A 70 2.11 3.05 3.79
CA PHE A 70 2.34 3.97 2.67
C PHE A 70 1.15 4.90 2.37
N LEU A 71 -0.08 4.40 2.52
CA LEU A 71 -1.31 5.11 2.16
C LEU A 71 -1.94 5.89 3.32
N PHE A 72 -1.83 5.39 4.56
CA PHE A 72 -2.55 5.92 5.72
C PHE A 72 -1.67 6.38 6.88
N ALA A 73 -0.34 6.22 6.83
CA ALA A 73 0.54 6.86 7.80
C ALA A 73 0.70 8.36 7.48
N SER A 74 -0.39 9.13 7.60
CA SER A 74 -0.36 10.58 7.48
C SER A 74 0.19 11.18 8.78
N GLY A 75 1.44 11.64 8.74
CA GLY A 75 2.00 12.52 9.78
C GLY A 75 3.21 11.99 10.56
N ARG A 76 3.66 10.75 10.32
CA ARG A 76 4.98 10.32 10.79
C ARG A 76 5.85 10.03 9.59
N SER A 77 6.88 10.87 9.45
CA SER A 77 8.12 10.58 8.73
C SER A 77 8.83 9.39 9.41
N GLU A 78 8.14 8.27 9.61
CA GLU A 78 8.83 7.02 9.86
C GLU A 78 9.30 6.58 8.49
N GLU A 79 10.55 6.96 8.20
CA GLU A 79 11.40 6.25 7.26
C GLU A 79 11.02 4.78 7.33
N ILE A 80 10.33 4.29 6.30
CA ILE A 80 10.16 2.85 6.14
C ILE A 80 11.57 2.38 5.85
N ASP A 81 12.27 2.01 6.92
CA ASP A 81 13.63 1.50 6.91
C ASP A 81 13.61 0.16 6.17
N THR A 82 13.76 0.24 4.85
CA THR A 82 13.92 -0.91 3.96
C THR A 82 15.28 -1.59 4.17
N SER A 83 16.15 -1.08 5.06
CA SER A 83 17.44 -1.69 5.43
C SER A 83 17.30 -2.94 6.29
N LYS A 84 16.11 -3.21 6.86
CA LYS A 84 15.90 -4.47 7.59
C LYS A 84 15.74 -5.61 6.59
N GLN A 85 16.87 -6.16 6.17
CA GLN A 85 17.01 -7.53 5.66
C GLN A 85 16.57 -8.50 6.77
N GLY A 86 15.26 -8.60 6.96
CA GLY A 86 14.64 -9.61 7.81
C GLY A 86 14.46 -10.87 7.00
N THR A 87 15.37 -11.81 7.20
CA THR A 87 15.27 -13.23 6.85
C THR A 87 13.81 -13.70 6.85
N ILE A 88 13.20 -13.82 5.66
CA ILE A 88 12.10 -14.76 5.46
C ILE A 88 12.80 -16.12 5.30
N THR A 89 13.22 -16.69 6.43
CA THR A 89 13.82 -18.02 6.45
C THR A 89 12.71 -19.03 6.18
N HIS A 90 12.94 -19.83 5.13
CA HIS A 90 12.11 -20.93 4.69
C HIS A 90 12.32 -22.19 5.54
#